data_AF-A0A925LTU2-F1
#
_entry.id   AF-A0A925LTU2-F1
#
_cell.length_a   1.000
_cell.length_b   1.000
_cell.length_c   1.000
_cell.angle_alpha   90.00
_cell.angle_beta   90.00
_cell.angle_gamma   90.00
#
_symmetry.space_group_name_H-M   'P 1'
#
loop_
_entity.id
_entity.type
_entity.pdbx_description
1 polymer ?
#
loop_
_entity_poly.entity_id
_entity_poly.type
_entity_poly.pdbx_seq_one_letter_code
_entity_poly.pdbx_strand_id
1 'polypeptide(L)' 'CVTTELLPFTGTGFRDTTRIAAGSASLWTSILLCNAAHCVESIDAAERLLQSFRRAISTSDATTLESLLESAAQRRKSL' A
#
# COMPACT_ATOMS: atom_id res chain seq x y z
N CYS A 1 3.85 11.95 -4.15
CA CYS A 1 4.56 10.71 -3.76
C CYS A 1 5.94 10.75 -4.39
N VAL A 2 6.98 11.01 -3.58
CA VAL A 2 8.40 11.18 -3.94
C VAL A 2 8.66 12.29 -5.00
N THR A 3 9.45 13.30 -4.65
CA THR A 3 9.87 14.34 -5.60
C THR A 3 10.91 13.78 -6.57
N THR A 4 11.09 14.40 -7.74
CA THR A 4 12.08 13.97 -8.74
C THR A 4 13.49 13.89 -8.17
N GLU A 5 13.85 14.83 -7.30
CA GLU A 5 15.12 14.89 -6.59
C GLU A 5 15.37 13.67 -5.68
N LEU A 6 14.30 13.03 -5.19
CA LEU A 6 14.37 11.89 -4.29
C LEU A 6 14.32 10.53 -5.02
N LEU A 7 14.00 10.50 -6.32
CA LEU A 7 13.97 9.27 -7.12
C LEU A 7 15.26 8.46 -7.09
N PRO A 8 16.48 9.06 -7.11
CA PRO A 8 17.73 8.30 -7.03
C PRO A 8 17.89 7.49 -5.73
N PHE A 9 17.18 7.85 -4.66
CA PHE A 9 17.22 7.17 -3.36
C PHE A 9 16.16 6.07 -3.21
N THR A 10 15.37 5.82 -4.26
CA THR A 10 14.36 4.76 -4.24
C THR A 10 15.00 3.39 -4.47
N GLY A 11 14.69 2.45 -3.57
CA GLY A 11 15.13 1.05 -3.69
C GLY A 11 14.22 0.21 -4.59
N THR A 12 14.56 -1.07 -4.72
CA THR A 12 13.78 -2.07 -5.49
C THR A 12 12.33 -2.17 -5.04
N GLY A 13 12.06 -2.15 -3.73
CA GLY A 13 10.69 -2.22 -3.21
C GLY A 13 9.78 -1.08 -3.69
N PHE A 14 10.32 0.13 -3.88
CA PHE A 14 9.55 1.25 -4.44
C PHE A 14 9.24 1.01 -5.93
N ARG A 15 10.21 0.49 -6.69
CA ARG A 15 10.01 0.12 -8.11
C ARG A 15 8.97 -0.98 -8.26
N ASP A 16 9.03 -2.02 -7.42
CA ASP A 16 8.08 -3.14 -7.46
C ASP A 16 6.65 -2.67 -7.16
N THR A 17 6.49 -1.80 -6.16
CA THR A 17 5.19 -1.24 -5.76
C THR A 17 4.61 -0.32 -6.84
N THR A 18 5.45 0.44 -7.55
CA THR A 18 5.02 1.41 -8.58
C THR A 18 4.91 0.81 -9.98
N ARG A 19 5.33 -0.44 -10.19
CA ARG A 19 5.30 -1.13 -11.50
C ARG A 19 3.95 -1.06 -12.20
N ILE A 20 2.84 -1.11 -11.45
CA ILE A 20 1.47 -1.05 -12.00
C ILE A 20 1.19 0.27 -12.74
N ALA A 21 1.82 1.37 -12.33
CA ALA A 21 1.63 2.70 -12.92
C ALA A 21 2.25 2.84 -14.31
N ALA A 22 3.13 1.91 -14.72
CA ALA A 22 3.66 1.84 -16.08
C ALA A 22 2.66 1.21 -17.09
N GLY A 23 1.50 0.74 -16.62
CA GLY A 23 0.46 0.17 -17.48
C GLY A 23 -0.39 1.22 -18.21
N SER A 24 -1.21 0.77 -19.16
CA SER A 24 -2.13 1.64 -19.91
C SER A 24 -3.17 2.28 -19.00
N ALA A 25 -3.22 3.62 -18.99
CA ALA A 25 -4.19 4.37 -18.19
C ALA A 25 -5.64 4.03 -18.57
N SER A 26 -5.96 3.97 -19.87
CA SER A 26 -7.34 3.68 -20.33
C SER A 26 -7.82 2.28 -19.94
N LEU A 27 -6.90 1.30 -19.96
CA LEU A 27 -7.19 -0.06 -19.50
C LEU A 27 -7.47 -0.07 -18.00
N TRP A 28 -6.60 0.53 -17.19
CA TRP A 28 -6.78 0.58 -15.73
C TRP A 28 -8.04 1.34 -15.33
N THR A 29 -8.37 2.45 -15.98
CA THR A 29 -9.64 3.16 -15.75
C THR A 29 -10.83 2.23 -15.98
N SER A 30 -10.83 1.47 -17.07
CA SER A 30 -11.91 0.53 -17.38
C SER A 30 -12.03 -0.58 -16.32
N ILE A 31 -10.89 -1.17 -15.91
CA ILE A 31 -10.85 -2.20 -14.86
C ILE A 31 -11.42 -1.67 -13.54
N LEU A 32 -10.95 -0.49 -13.11
CA LEU A 32 -11.36 0.10 -11.83
C LEU A 32 -12.83 0.51 -11.82
N LEU A 33 -13.34 1.09 -12.90
CA LEU A 33 -14.76 1.47 -13.00
C LEU A 33 -15.68 0.25 -13.08
N CYS A 34 -15.26 -0.81 -13.76
CA CYS A 34 -16.02 -2.06 -13.82
C CYS A 34 -16.14 -2.72 -12.43
N ASN A 35 -15.16 -2.51 -11.54
CA ASN A 35 -15.10 -3.11 -10.21
C ASN A 35 -15.20 -2.07 -9.07
N ALA A 36 -15.84 -0.93 -9.32
CA ALA A 36 -15.73 0.25 -8.45
C ALA A 36 -16.09 -0.02 -6.98
N ALA A 37 -17.18 -0.73 -6.71
CA ALA A 37 -17.63 -1.01 -5.34
C ALA A 37 -16.56 -1.76 -4.52
N HIS A 38 -16.02 -2.85 -5.07
CA HIS A 38 -14.97 -3.64 -4.41
C HIS A 38 -13.64 -2.89 -4.33
N CYS A 39 -13.33 -2.07 -5.34
CA CYS A 39 -12.15 -1.20 -5.29
C CYS A 39 -12.25 -0.19 -4.14
N VAL A 40 -13.40 0.47 -3.97
CA VAL A 40 -13.63 1.41 -2.86
C VAL A 40 -13.53 0.71 -1.51
N GLU A 41 -14.19 -0.45 -1.36
CA GLU A 41 -14.09 -1.24 -0.12
C GLU A 41 -12.63 -1.62 0.22
N SER A 42 -11.85 -1.99 -0.79
CA SER A 42 -10.43 -2.32 -0.63
C SER A 42 -9.59 -1.09 -0.26
N ILE A 43 -9.91 0.07 -0.83
CA ILE A 43 -9.26 1.34 -0.48
C ILE A 43 -9.57 1.69 0.97
N ASP A 44 -10.82 1.61 1.41
CA ASP A 44 -11.21 1.90 2.80
C ASP A 44 -10.49 0.96 3.79
N ALA A 45 -10.33 -0.31 3.43
CA ALA A 45 -9.57 -1.26 4.23
C ALA A 45 -8.08 -0.90 4.32
N ALA A 46 -7.47 -0.47 3.20
CA ALA A 46 -6.10 0.01 3.18
C ALA A 46 -5.94 1.29 4.00
N GLU A 47 -6.87 2.23 3.93
CA GLU A 47 -6.86 3.46 4.73
C GLU A 47 -6.89 3.17 6.23
N ARG A 48 -7.78 2.27 6.69
CA ARG A 48 -7.82 1.85 8.10
C ARG A 48 -6.50 1.23 8.56
N LEU A 49 -5.87 0.42 7.71
CA LEU A 49 -4.57 -0.17 8.00
C LEU A 49 -3.49 0.91 8.11
N LEU A 50 -3.43 1.83 7.16
CA LEU A 50 -2.47 2.94 7.16
C LEU A 50 -2.65 3.86 8.38
N GLN A 51 -3.89 4.10 8.82
CA GLN A 51 -4.17 4.86 10.04
C GLN A 51 -3.66 4.13 11.29
N SER A 52 -3.78 2.81 11.34
CA SER A 52 -3.25 2.01 12.46
C SER A 52 -1.73 2.12 12.54
N PHE A 53 -1.03 1.99 11.41
CA PHE A 53 0.42 2.22 11.35
C PHE A 53 0.79 3.64 11.76
N ARG A 54 0.11 4.67 11.21
CA ARG A 54 0.35 6.07 11.56
C ARG A 54 0.24 6.31 13.06
N ARG A 55 -0.84 5.82 13.68
CA ARG A 55 -1.07 5.96 15.12
C ARG A 55 0.07 5.32 15.91
N ALA A 56 0.38 4.06 15.63
CA ALA A 56 1.41 3.32 16.34
C ALA A 56 2.80 3.98 16.21
N ILE A 57 3.16 4.48 15.02
CA ILE A 57 4.40 5.25 14.82
C ILE A 57 4.39 6.54 15.65
N SER A 58 3.31 7.33 15.57
CA SER A 58 3.23 8.63 16.25
C SER A 58 3.27 8.52 17.77
N THR A 59 2.83 7.39 18.32
CA THR A 59 2.85 7.12 19.77
C THR A 59 4.01 6.24 20.21
N SER A 60 4.95 5.90 19.31
CA SER A 60 6.07 4.98 19.58
C SER A 60 5.61 3.61 20.15
N ASP A 61 4.45 3.12 19.71
CA ASP A 61 3.88 1.83 20.12
C ASP A 61 4.49 0.68 19.30
N ALA A 62 5.66 0.22 19.76
CA ALA A 62 6.41 -0.85 19.12
C ALA A 62 5.62 -2.18 19.08
N THR A 63 4.88 -2.50 20.14
CA THR A 63 4.11 -3.75 20.22
C THR A 63 3.03 -3.81 19.15
N THR A 64 2.28 -2.73 18.94
CA THR A 64 1.29 -2.67 17.85
C THR A 64 1.95 -2.76 16.49
N LEU A 65 3.11 -2.12 16.28
CA LEU A 65 3.84 -2.20 15.00
C LEU A 65 4.30 -3.62 14.68
N GLU A 66 4.91 -4.31 15.66
CA GLU A 66 5.34 -5.70 15.49
C GLU A 66 4.16 -6.61 15.16
N SER A 67 3.03 -6.44 15.87
CA SER A 67 1.82 -7.22 15.61
C SER A 67 1.26 -7.00 14.20
N LEU A 68 1.22 -5.74 13.73
CA LEU A 68 0.76 -5.41 12.38
C LEU A 68 1.67 -6.02 11.31
N LEU A 69 3.00 -5.95 11.51
CA LEU A 69 4.00 -6.49 10.59
C LEU A 69 3.95 -8.02 10.54
N GLU A 70 3.87 -8.69 11.70
CA GLU A 70 3.77 -10.15 11.76
C GLU A 70 2.48 -10.63 11.09
N SER A 71 1.36 -9.96 11.35
CA SER A 71 0.08 -10.25 10.71
C SER A 71 0.13 -10.08 9.18
N ALA A 72 0.90 -9.11 8.67
CA ALA A 72 1.12 -8.93 7.24
C ALA A 72 2.04 -10.02 6.67
N ALA A 73 3.10 -10.40 7.40
CA ALA A 73 4.02 -11.45 7.00
C ALA A 73 3.33 -12.82 6.91
N GLN A 74 2.48 -13.16 7.88
CA GLN A 74 1.70 -14.41 7.86
C GLN A 74 0.74 -14.47 6.68
N ARG A 75 0.01 -13.38 6.39
CA ARG A 75 -0.84 -13.29 5.19
C ARG A 75 -0.05 -13.47 3.91
N ARG A 76 1.15 -12.89 3.81
CA ARG A 76 2.00 -13.06 2.63
C ARG A 76 2.45 -14.52 2.45
N LYS A 77 2.78 -15.22 3.54
CA LYS A 77 3.20 -16.63 3.49
C LYS A 77 2.09 -17.57 3.01
N SER A 78 0.82 -17.17 3.11
CA SER A 78 -0.33 -17.94 2.64
C SER A 78 -0.75 -17.66 1.19
N LEU A 79 -0.11 -16.71 0.51
CA LEU A 79 -0.33 -16.44 -0.92
C LEU A 79 0.46 -17.44 -1.77
#